data_AF-A0A7C5VDB0-F1
#
_entry.id   AF-A0A7C5VDB0-F1
#
_cell.length_a   1.000
_cell.length_b   1.000
_cell.length_c   1.000
_cell.angle_alpha   90.00
_cell.angle_beta   90.00
_cell.angle_gamma   90.00
#
_symmetry.space_group_name_H-M   'P 1'
#
loop_
_entity.id
_entity.type
_entity.pdbx_description
1 polymer ?
#
loop_
_entity_poly.entity_id
_entity_poly.type
_entity_poly.pdbx_seq_one_letter_code
_entity_poly.pdbx_strand_id
1 'polypeptide(L)'
;MLRRPGTSDFRTPRTAGTIFKRTVRTLLSAEQLNQAIMRESARVDRRGGGTLSLVLFRLPPSAGRRSRRRRMSISAVRLARTILQRIRVTDDVGWFDEQHLGVLLPDTPPAGAWRLAQEVCHIVARRGPRPLCTMYTYPARCPAEPADAQPGVVRTSEMQLDRRVEQGSAIKVAS
;
A
#
# COMPACT_ATOMS: atom_id res chain seq x y z
N MET A 1 39.42 3.63 -1.42
CA MET A 1 38.85 2.40 -0.83
C MET A 1 37.80 2.79 0.19
N LEU A 2 36.52 2.47 -0.04
CA LEU A 2 35.45 2.74 0.94
C LEU A 2 35.60 1.76 2.11
N ARG A 3 36.00 2.25 3.29
CA ARG A 3 36.00 1.46 4.53
C ARG A 3 34.55 1.11 4.88
N ARG A 4 34.28 -0.14 5.25
CA ARG A 4 33.01 -0.50 5.90
C ARG A 4 32.90 0.34 7.19
N PRO A 5 31.83 1.14 7.38
CA PRO A 5 31.63 1.85 8.63
C PRO A 5 31.61 0.86 9.79
N GLY A 6 32.32 1.19 10.86
CA GLY A 6 32.32 0.41 12.09
C GLY A 6 30.93 0.40 12.71
N THR A 7 30.63 -0.59 13.55
CA THR A 7 29.37 -0.64 14.32
C THR A 7 29.16 0.62 15.17
N SER A 8 30.23 1.36 15.48
CA SER A 8 30.23 2.66 16.16
C SER A 8 29.86 3.85 15.29
N ASP A 9 30.02 3.78 13.96
CA ASP A 9 29.76 4.93 13.09
C ASP A 9 28.26 5.16 12.88
N PHE A 10 27.46 4.12 13.15
CA PHE A 10 26.01 4.20 13.32
C PHE A 10 25.58 4.58 14.74
N ARG A 11 26.53 4.75 15.69
CA ARG A 11 26.31 5.24 17.06
C ARG A 11 26.49 6.76 17.16
N THR A 12 25.92 7.51 16.24
CA THR A 12 25.21 8.70 16.74
C THR A 12 24.16 8.17 17.73
N PRO A 13 23.83 8.87 18.82
CA PRO A 13 22.64 8.53 19.59
C PRO A 13 21.42 8.72 18.68
N ARG A 14 21.12 7.73 17.84
CA ARG A 14 19.76 7.37 17.48
C ARG A 14 19.16 6.99 18.82
N THR A 15 18.52 7.96 19.45
CA THR A 15 17.85 7.91 20.74
C THR A 15 17.51 6.48 21.10
N ALA A 16 18.21 5.96 22.11
CA ALA A 16 18.08 4.59 22.56
C ALA A 16 16.59 4.20 22.70
N GLY A 17 16.21 3.06 22.13
CA GLY A 17 15.09 2.27 22.66
C GLY A 17 13.67 2.62 22.24
N THR A 18 13.44 3.57 21.33
CA THR A 18 12.18 3.60 20.57
C THR A 18 12.45 3.00 19.21
N ILE A 19 12.15 1.71 19.03
CA ILE A 19 11.62 1.27 17.72
C ILE A 19 10.58 2.33 17.40
N PHE A 20 10.80 3.18 16.39
CA PHE A 20 9.83 4.21 16.02
C PHE A 20 8.54 3.47 15.72
N LYS A 21 7.66 3.36 16.73
CA LYS A 21 6.39 2.69 16.59
C LYS A 21 5.66 3.54 15.59
N ARG A 22 5.59 3.08 14.34
CA ARG A 22 4.85 3.79 13.32
C ARG A 22 3.44 3.93 13.85
N THR A 23 3.03 5.17 14.07
CA THR A 23 1.69 5.49 14.53
C THR A 23 0.96 6.17 13.39
N VAL A 24 -0.34 6.33 13.56
CA VAL A 24 -1.16 7.08 12.59
C VAL A 24 -0.68 8.54 12.43
N ARG A 25 0.09 9.06 13.40
CA ARG A 25 0.68 10.41 13.32
C ARG A 25 1.94 10.47 12.46
N THR A 26 2.58 9.34 12.18
CA THR A 26 3.81 9.24 11.38
C THR A 26 3.53 8.83 9.93
N LEU A 27 2.27 8.89 9.49
CA LEU A 27 1.92 8.69 8.09
C LEU A 27 2.55 9.80 7.26
N LEU A 28 3.09 9.44 6.10
CA LEU A 28 3.64 10.41 5.16
C LEU A 28 2.52 11.33 4.62
N SER A 29 2.84 12.60 4.41
CA SER A 29 2.01 13.49 3.61
C SER A 29 1.97 13.03 2.14
N ALA A 30 1.04 13.58 1.34
CA ALA A 30 0.97 13.30 -0.10
C ALA A 30 2.30 13.59 -0.81
N GLU A 31 2.92 14.72 -0.49
CA GLU A 31 4.21 15.09 -1.04
C GLU A 31 5.33 14.14 -0.60
N GLN A 32 5.37 13.78 0.68
CA GLN A 32 6.37 12.85 1.21
C GLN A 32 6.22 11.44 0.63
N LEU A 33 4.99 10.95 0.46
CA LEU A 33 4.73 9.67 -0.18
C LEU A 33 5.13 9.71 -1.66
N ASN A 34 4.81 10.79 -2.37
CA ASN A 34 5.23 10.97 -3.76
C ASN A 34 6.76 10.96 -3.89
N GLN A 35 7.47 11.66 -2.99
CA GLN A 35 8.93 11.60 -2.93
C GLN A 35 9.45 10.19 -2.62
N ALA A 36 8.78 9.43 -1.75
CA ALA A 36 9.13 8.03 -1.50
C ALA A 36 8.94 7.15 -2.75
N ILE A 37 7.81 7.30 -3.45
CA ILE A 37 7.52 6.60 -4.71
C ILE A 37 8.61 6.90 -5.74
N MET A 38 8.90 8.18 -6.00
CA MET A 38 9.93 8.58 -6.97
C MET A 38 11.31 8.02 -6.63
N ARG A 39 11.69 8.04 -5.35
CA ARG A 39 12.96 7.47 -4.89
C ARG A 39 13.02 5.97 -5.10
N GLU A 40 11.92 5.25 -4.83
CA GLU A 40 11.88 3.80 -4.97
C GLU A 40 11.87 3.38 -6.45
N SER A 41 11.12 4.08 -7.30
CA SER A 41 11.17 3.85 -8.75
C SER A 41 12.60 4.01 -9.29
N ALA A 42 13.30 5.09 -8.90
CA ALA A 42 14.69 5.31 -9.29
C ALA A 42 15.65 4.23 -8.75
N ARG A 43 15.36 3.61 -7.60
CA ARG A 43 16.14 2.47 -7.07
C ARG A 43 15.93 1.23 -7.93
N VAL A 44 14.69 0.95 -8.31
CA VAL A 44 14.32 -0.18 -9.16
C VAL A 44 15.00 -0.05 -10.53
N ASP A 45 14.95 1.13 -11.14
CA ASP A 45 15.61 1.43 -12.43
C ASP A 45 17.11 1.18 -12.38
N ARG A 46 17.78 1.64 -11.31
CA ARG A 46 19.22 1.46 -11.13
C ARG A 46 19.62 0.01 -10.91
N ARG A 47 18.79 -0.79 -10.25
CA ARG A 47 19.09 -2.19 -9.97
C ARG A 47 18.93 -3.07 -11.20
N GLY A 48 18.05 -2.71 -12.14
CA GLY A 48 17.81 -3.48 -13.37
C GLY A 48 17.11 -4.82 -13.16
N GLY A 49 16.57 -5.10 -11.97
CA GLY A 49 16.00 -6.42 -11.62
C GLY A 49 15.16 -6.45 -10.33
N GLY A 50 14.57 -5.31 -9.94
CA GLY A 50 13.67 -5.21 -8.77
C GLY A 50 12.22 -4.98 -9.18
N THR A 51 11.30 -5.07 -8.21
CA THR A 51 9.91 -4.67 -8.37
C THR A 51 9.46 -3.88 -7.15
N LEU A 52 8.66 -2.84 -7.35
CA LEU A 52 7.92 -2.18 -6.28
C LEU A 52 6.44 -2.32 -6.57
N SER A 53 5.64 -2.40 -5.51
CA SER A 53 4.19 -2.36 -5.61
C SER A 53 3.64 -1.22 -4.77
N LEU A 54 2.59 -0.57 -5.26
CA LEU A 54 1.87 0.49 -4.57
C LEU A 54 0.42 0.05 -4.40
N VAL A 55 -0.07 0.01 -3.17
CA VAL A 55 -1.48 -0.28 -2.88
C VAL A 55 -2.15 0.99 -2.38
N LEU A 56 -3.20 1.41 -3.08
CA LEU A 56 -4.04 2.53 -2.70
C LEU A 56 -5.34 2.02 -2.10
N PHE A 57 -5.66 2.46 -0.89
CA PHE A 57 -6.94 2.20 -0.24
C PHE A 57 -7.79 3.45 -0.29
N ARG A 58 -8.95 3.37 -0.95
CA ARG A 58 -9.92 4.45 -1.02
C ARG A 58 -10.71 4.52 0.27
N LEU A 59 -10.77 5.72 0.82
CA LEU A 59 -11.57 6.06 1.98
C LEU A 59 -12.89 6.71 1.52
N PRO A 60 -14.00 6.41 2.20
CA PRO A 60 -15.24 7.13 1.95
C PRO A 60 -15.02 8.62 2.26
N PRO A 61 -15.61 9.53 1.45
CA PRO A 61 -15.51 10.96 1.70
C PRO A 61 -16.00 11.26 3.12
N SER A 62 -15.17 11.96 3.91
CA SER A 62 -15.60 12.42 5.22
C SER A 62 -16.68 13.48 5.03
N ALA A 63 -17.93 13.12 5.31
CA ALA A 63 -19.06 14.05 5.30
C ALA A 63 -18.78 15.20 6.28
N GLY A 64 -18.50 16.39 5.74
CA GLY A 64 -18.43 17.64 6.47
C GLY A 64 -17.26 17.78 7.44
N ARG A 65 -16.22 18.54 7.04
CA ARG A 65 -15.53 19.55 7.87
C ARG A 65 -14.36 20.15 7.08
N ARG A 66 -14.58 21.35 6.52
CA ARG A 66 -13.54 22.27 6.02
C ARG A 66 -12.72 22.85 7.19
N SER A 67 -12.10 22.01 8.01
CA SER A 67 -11.21 22.48 9.07
C SER A 67 -9.76 22.32 8.63
N ARG A 68 -8.98 23.41 8.80
CA ARG A 68 -7.54 23.55 8.52
C ARG A 68 -6.67 22.45 9.15
N ARG A 69 -7.19 21.75 10.15
CA ARG A 69 -6.67 20.47 10.65
C ARG A 69 -7.65 19.36 10.26
N ARG A 70 -7.45 18.72 9.11
CA ARG A 70 -8.19 17.50 8.72
C ARG A 70 -7.98 16.45 9.81
N ARG A 71 -8.95 16.32 10.73
CA ARG A 71 -8.97 15.19 11.65
C ARG A 71 -9.28 13.95 10.83
N MET A 72 -8.43 12.93 10.91
CA MET A 72 -8.69 11.65 10.26
C MET A 72 -10.01 11.07 10.77
N SER A 73 -10.83 10.58 9.84
CA SER A 73 -12.03 9.84 10.22
C SER A 73 -11.67 8.58 11.01
N ILE A 74 -12.58 8.10 11.86
CA ILE A 74 -12.37 6.87 12.62
C ILE A 74 -12.03 5.69 11.69
N SER A 75 -12.70 5.61 10.53
CA SER A 75 -12.41 4.61 9.50
C SER A 75 -10.98 4.73 8.97
N ALA A 76 -10.51 5.94 8.67
CA ALA A 76 -9.13 6.18 8.22
C ALA A 76 -8.10 5.81 9.28
N VAL A 77 -8.34 6.16 10.54
CA VAL A 77 -7.46 5.78 11.67
C VAL A 77 -7.37 4.27 11.81
N ARG A 78 -8.50 3.55 11.70
CA ARG A 78 -8.55 2.09 11.82
C ARG A 78 -7.84 1.39 10.67
N LEU A 79 -8.06 1.86 9.44
CA LEU A 79 -7.35 1.38 8.27
C LEU A 79 -5.84 1.58 8.43
N ALA A 80 -5.40 2.79 8.76
CA ALA A 80 -4.00 3.10 8.97
C ALA A 80 -3.36 2.22 10.05
N ARG A 81 -4.03 2.03 11.20
CA ARG A 81 -3.53 1.13 12.26
C ARG A 81 -3.39 -0.31 11.78
N THR A 82 -4.36 -0.79 11.01
CA THR A 82 -4.36 -2.16 10.48
C THR A 82 -3.18 -2.35 9.52
N ILE A 83 -2.93 -1.38 8.64
CA ILE A 83 -1.80 -1.41 7.71
C ILE A 83 -0.48 -1.37 8.49
N LEU A 84 -0.32 -0.41 9.41
CA LEU A 84 0.92 -0.23 10.17
C LEU A 84 1.32 -1.45 11.02
N GLN A 85 0.38 -2.31 11.37
CA GLN A 85 0.63 -3.58 12.07
C GLN A 85 1.09 -4.71 11.16
N ARG A 86 0.96 -4.56 9.84
CA ARG A 86 1.17 -5.63 8.84
C ARG A 86 2.36 -5.39 7.92
N ILE A 87 2.74 -4.13 7.74
CA ILE A 87 3.85 -3.73 6.88
C ILE A 87 5.21 -4.01 7.54
N ARG A 88 6.24 -4.16 6.71
CA ARG A 88 7.65 -4.31 7.12
C ARG A 88 8.28 -2.95 7.42
N VAL A 89 9.46 -2.98 8.04
CA VAL A 89 10.25 -1.77 8.33
C VAL A 89 10.67 -1.02 7.05
N THR A 90 10.77 -1.70 5.92
CA THR A 90 11.15 -1.11 4.62
C THR A 90 9.99 -0.42 3.92
N ASP A 91 8.75 -0.73 4.31
CA ASP A 91 7.57 -0.25 3.64
C ASP A 91 7.18 1.13 4.17
N ASP A 92 6.63 1.96 3.27
CA ASP A 92 6.18 3.32 3.57
C ASP A 92 4.67 3.42 3.44
N VAL A 93 4.05 4.21 4.33
CA VAL A 93 2.60 4.45 4.32
C VAL A 93 2.31 5.92 4.49
N GLY A 94 1.42 6.44 3.65
CA GLY A 94 1.05 7.84 3.66
C GLY A 94 -0.24 8.11 2.94
N TRP A 95 -0.63 9.38 2.94
CA TRP A 95 -1.67 9.87 2.04
C TRP A 95 -1.12 9.88 0.62
N PHE A 96 -1.90 9.39 -0.33
CA PHE A 96 -1.62 9.57 -1.75
C PHE A 96 -2.30 10.84 -2.25
N ASP A 97 -3.56 11.03 -1.85
CA ASP A 97 -4.33 12.25 -2.07
C ASP A 97 -5.30 12.46 -0.89
N GLU A 98 -6.34 13.27 -1.10
CA GLU A 98 -7.34 13.56 -0.09
C GLU A 98 -8.23 12.39 0.33
N GLN A 99 -8.33 11.34 -0.49
CA GLN A 99 -9.25 10.22 -0.36
C GLN A 99 -8.54 8.85 -0.35
N HIS A 100 -7.25 8.80 -0.66
CA HIS A 100 -6.50 7.56 -0.77
C HIS A 100 -5.35 7.50 0.22
N LEU A 101 -5.29 6.38 0.94
CA LEU A 101 -4.12 6.02 1.74
C LEU A 101 -3.28 5.04 0.93
N GLY A 102 -2.03 5.40 0.66
CA GLY A 102 -1.08 4.60 -0.11
C GLY A 102 -0.12 3.82 0.77
N VAL A 103 0.22 2.62 0.32
CA VAL A 103 1.24 1.74 0.89
C VAL A 103 2.25 1.41 -0.20
N LEU A 104 3.48 1.90 -0.04
CA LEU A 104 4.60 1.62 -0.92
C LEU A 104 5.35 0.39 -0.39
N LEU A 105 5.51 -0.61 -1.25
CA LEU A 105 6.08 -1.93 -0.94
C LEU A 105 7.32 -2.16 -1.83
N PRO A 106 8.52 -1.77 -1.35
CA PRO A 106 9.78 -2.08 -2.03
C PRO A 106 10.01 -3.60 -2.18
N ASP A 107 10.70 -4.00 -3.25
CA ASP A 107 11.07 -5.39 -3.55
C ASP A 107 9.93 -6.41 -3.36
N THR A 108 8.69 -6.00 -3.66
CA THR A 108 7.48 -6.79 -3.41
C THR A 108 6.75 -7.07 -4.72
N PRO A 109 6.64 -8.36 -5.13
CA PRO A 109 5.95 -8.72 -6.35
C PRO A 109 4.43 -8.52 -6.22
N PRO A 110 3.70 -8.40 -7.35
CA PRO A 110 2.25 -8.16 -7.37
C PRO A 110 1.45 -9.12 -6.48
N ALA A 111 1.82 -10.41 -6.48
CA ALA A 111 1.13 -11.42 -5.69
C ALA A 111 1.24 -11.18 -4.17
N GLY A 112 2.40 -10.73 -3.71
CA GLY A 112 2.63 -10.39 -2.30
C GLY A 112 1.87 -9.14 -1.88
N ALA A 113 1.92 -8.10 -2.72
CA ALA A 113 1.18 -6.86 -2.49
C ALA A 113 -0.34 -7.09 -2.46
N TRP A 114 -0.87 -7.89 -3.39
CA TRP A 114 -2.29 -8.22 -3.43
C TRP A 114 -2.75 -9.01 -2.20
N ARG A 115 -1.92 -9.95 -1.71
CA ARG A 115 -2.21 -10.68 -0.47
C ARG A 115 -2.31 -9.74 0.73
N LEU A 116 -1.38 -8.80 0.87
CA LEU A 116 -1.43 -7.77 1.91
C LEU A 116 -2.72 -6.94 1.79
N ALA A 117 -3.06 -6.49 0.58
CA ALA A 117 -4.26 -5.70 0.33
C ALA A 117 -5.54 -6.45 0.76
N GLN A 118 -5.67 -7.71 0.35
CA GLN A 118 -6.81 -8.56 0.72
C GLN A 118 -6.89 -8.79 2.22
N GLU A 119 -5.77 -9.05 2.89
CA GLU A 119 -5.73 -9.27 4.34
C GLU A 119 -6.16 -8.01 5.11
N VAL A 120 -5.63 -6.84 4.73
CA VAL A 120 -6.04 -5.54 5.30
C VAL A 120 -7.53 -5.31 5.10
N CYS A 121 -8.03 -5.50 3.86
CA CYS A 121 -9.44 -5.36 3.55
C CYS A 121 -10.32 -6.30 4.41
N HIS A 122 -9.91 -7.55 4.59
CA HIS A 122 -10.62 -8.54 5.41
C HIS A 122 -10.69 -8.12 6.87
N ILE A 123 -9.57 -7.68 7.46
CA ILE A 123 -9.50 -7.27 8.87
C ILE A 123 -10.36 -6.03 9.12
N VAL A 124 -10.29 -5.04 8.23
CA VAL A 124 -11.08 -3.80 8.34
C VAL A 124 -12.57 -4.10 8.19
N ALA A 125 -12.95 -4.96 7.25
CA ALA A 125 -14.34 -5.34 6.99
C ALA A 125 -15.03 -6.02 8.18
N ARG A 126 -14.28 -6.68 9.08
CA ARG A 126 -14.85 -7.29 10.31
C ARG A 126 -15.45 -6.27 11.27
N ARG A 127 -15.08 -5.00 11.16
CA ARG A 127 -15.48 -3.96 12.12
C ARG A 127 -15.96 -2.67 11.47
N GLY A 128 -16.24 -2.68 10.17
CA GLY A 128 -16.65 -1.52 9.38
C GLY A 128 -16.80 -1.85 7.89
N PRO A 129 -17.08 -0.86 7.03
CA PRO A 129 -17.19 -1.09 5.59
C PRO A 129 -15.86 -1.57 5.02
N ARG A 130 -15.93 -2.51 4.08
CA ARG A 130 -14.74 -3.01 3.37
C ARG A 130 -14.15 -1.87 2.52
N PRO A 131 -12.87 -1.51 2.67
CA PRO A 131 -12.25 -0.49 1.86
C PRO A 131 -12.08 -1.00 0.42
N LEU A 132 -12.20 -0.09 -0.55
CA LEU A 132 -11.83 -0.37 -1.93
C LEU A 132 -10.32 -0.20 -2.07
N CYS A 133 -9.66 -1.12 -2.75
CA CYS A 133 -8.22 -1.04 -2.98
C CYS A 133 -7.85 -1.21 -4.45
N THR A 134 -6.86 -0.43 -4.88
CA THR A 134 -6.26 -0.47 -6.21
C THR A 134 -4.76 -0.72 -6.05
N MET A 135 -4.21 -1.67 -6.81
CA MET A 135 -2.79 -1.99 -6.78
C MET A 135 -2.12 -1.58 -8.09
N TYR A 136 -0.92 -1.04 -7.99
CA TYR A 136 0.00 -0.77 -9.09
C TYR A 136 1.32 -1.49 -8.84
N THR A 137 2.02 -1.86 -9.91
CA THR A 137 3.36 -2.45 -9.83
C THR A 137 4.28 -1.76 -10.83
N TYR A 138 5.54 -1.56 -10.43
CA TYR A 138 6.59 -1.00 -11.24
C TYR A 138 7.87 -1.86 -11.15
N PRO A 139 8.59 -2.13 -12.26
CA PRO A 139 8.23 -1.75 -13.62
C PRO A 139 6.96 -2.47 -14.08
N ALA A 140 6.21 -1.81 -14.97
CA ALA A 140 4.96 -2.31 -15.53
C ALA A 140 5.11 -3.67 -16.24
N ARG A 141 6.33 -4.00 -16.69
CA ARG A 141 6.73 -5.30 -17.23
C ARG A 141 7.92 -5.82 -16.41
N CYS A 142 7.76 -6.99 -15.80
CA CYS A 142 8.91 -7.79 -15.40
C CYS A 142 9.39 -8.53 -16.66
N PRO A 143 10.67 -8.51 -17.05
CA PRO A 143 11.16 -9.19 -18.26
C PRO A 143 10.93 -10.71 -18.27
N ALA A 144 10.54 -11.30 -17.14
CA ALA A 144 10.32 -12.73 -16.95
C ALA A 144 8.86 -13.19 -17.20
N GLU A 145 7.93 -12.29 -17.51
CA GLU A 145 6.52 -12.65 -17.79
C GLU A 145 6.23 -12.68 -19.30
N PRO A 146 5.42 -13.64 -19.79
CA PRO A 146 5.06 -13.73 -21.21
C PRO A 146 4.31 -12.47 -21.68
N ALA A 147 4.44 -12.16 -22.98
CA ALA A 147 4.07 -10.90 -23.62
C ALA A 147 2.59 -10.48 -23.49
N ASP A 148 1.73 -11.35 -22.96
CA ASP A 148 0.28 -11.13 -22.78
C ASP A 148 -0.09 -10.43 -21.46
N ALA A 149 0.88 -10.18 -20.57
CA ALA A 149 0.66 -9.43 -19.34
C ALA A 149 0.56 -7.91 -19.66
N GLN A 150 -0.64 -7.35 -19.50
CA GLN A 150 -0.89 -5.92 -19.68
C GLN A 150 0.08 -5.09 -18.80
N PRO A 151 0.74 -4.06 -19.36
CA PRO A 151 1.69 -3.24 -18.62
C PRO A 151 0.99 -2.56 -17.43
N GLY A 152 1.51 -2.80 -16.22
CA GLY A 152 1.04 -2.14 -15.00
C GLY A 152 -0.26 -2.77 -14.50
N VAL A 153 -0.17 -4.01 -14.02
CA VAL A 153 -1.30 -4.79 -13.50
C VAL A 153 -2.11 -3.99 -12.47
N VAL A 154 -3.17 -3.32 -12.95
CA VAL A 154 -4.16 -2.65 -12.11
C VAL A 154 -5.11 -3.72 -11.61
N ARG A 155 -4.96 -4.16 -10.36
CA ARG A 155 -5.99 -4.95 -9.68
C ARG A 155 -6.84 -4.01 -8.85
N THR A 156 -8.10 -3.84 -9.23
CA THR A 156 -9.10 -3.16 -8.41
C THR A 156 -9.94 -4.19 -7.66
N SER A 157 -10.26 -3.92 -6.41
CA SER A 157 -11.24 -4.72 -5.66
C SER A 157 -12.66 -4.60 -6.23
N GLU A 158 -12.93 -3.56 -7.04
CA GLU A 158 -14.20 -3.38 -7.77
C GLU A 158 -14.39 -4.49 -8.81
N MET A 159 -13.36 -4.84 -9.60
CA MET A 159 -13.41 -5.90 -10.61
C MET A 159 -13.70 -7.30 -10.05
N GLN A 160 -13.47 -7.52 -8.75
CA GLN A 160 -13.73 -8.80 -8.10
C GLN A 160 -15.19 -8.92 -7.60
N LEU A 161 -15.93 -7.81 -7.54
CA LEU A 161 -17.35 -7.82 -7.21
C LEU A 161 -18.17 -8.30 -8.42
N ASP A 162 -17.83 -7.84 -9.63
CA ASP A 162 -18.54 -8.22 -10.87
C ASP A 162 -18.39 -9.72 -11.20
N ARG A 163 -17.19 -10.29 -11.01
CA ARG A 163 -16.96 -11.72 -11.25
C ARG A 163 -17.69 -12.66 -10.28
N ARG A 164 -18.12 -12.16 -9.11
CA ARG A 164 -18.94 -12.94 -8.17
C ARG A 164 -20.44 -12.84 -8.48
N VAL A 165 -20.88 -11.78 -9.16
CA VAL A 165 -22.26 -11.65 -9.61
C VAL A 165 -22.53 -12.58 -10.80
N GLU A 166 -21.57 -12.73 -11.73
CA GLU A 166 -21.72 -13.65 -12.86
C GLU A 166 -21.70 -15.14 -12.44
N GLN A 167 -20.92 -15.51 -11.43
CA GLN A 167 -20.86 -16.91 -10.95
C GLN A 167 -22.05 -17.31 -10.06
N GLY A 168 -22.89 -16.35 -9.65
CA GLY A 168 -24.09 -16.60 -8.84
C GLY A 168 -25.37 -16.82 -9.63
N SER A 169 -25.38 -16.60 -10.96
CA SER A 169 -26.60 -16.67 -11.78
C SER A 169 -26.82 -18.01 -12.50
N ALA A 170 -25.94 -19.01 -12.31
CA ALA A 170 -26.01 -20.28 -13.03
C ALA A 170 -26.71 -21.42 -12.28
N ILE A 171 -27.34 -21.18 -11.12
CA ILE A 171 -28.10 -22.22 -10.40
C ILE A 171 -29.54 -21.76 -10.17
N LYS A 172 -30.34 -21.71 -11.24
CA LYS A 172 -31.80 -21.95 -11.16
C LYS A 172 -32.43 -22.17 -12.53
N VAL A 173 -32.43 -23.42 -13.01
CA VAL A 173 -33.49 -23.97 -13.88
C VAL A 173 -33.36 -25.49 -13.86
N ALA A 174 -34.15 -26.13 -13.00
CA ALA A 174 -34.57 -27.52 -13.13
C ALA A 174 -35.70 -27.76 -12.11
N SER A 175 -36.92 -27.45 -12.51
CA SER A 175 -38.17 -28.05 -12.03
C SER A 175 -39.24 -27.77 -13.07
#